data_AF-A0A1H8K1L8-F1
#
_entry.id   AF-A0A1H8K1L8-F1
#
_cell.length_a   1.000
_cell.length_b   1.000
_cell.length_c   1.000
_cell.angle_alpha   90.00
_cell.angle_beta   90.00
_cell.angle_gamma   90.00
#
_symmetry.space_group_name_H-M   'P 1'
#
loop_
_entity.id
_entity.type
_entity.pdbx_description
1 polymer ?
#
loop_
_entity_poly.entity_id
_entity_poly.type
_entity_poly.pdbx_seq_one_letter_code
_entity_poly.pdbx_strand_id
1 'polypeptide(L)' 'MTTCSEADCEASAAVELHIPWDENRLVCAGHARVWAQKDGVVADPLDDADL' A
#
# COMPACT_ATOMS: atom_id res chain seq x y z
N MET A 1 -6.96 7.61 10.18
CA MET A 1 -6.19 7.77 8.93
C MET A 1 -4.83 7.14 9.15
N THR A 2 -4.59 6.00 8.52
CA THR A 2 -3.29 5.33 8.50
C THR A 2 -2.39 6.05 7.50
N THR A 3 -1.15 6.33 7.85
CA THR A 3 -0.17 6.97 6.95
C THR A 3 0.53 5.90 6.10
N CYS A 4 0.98 6.28 4.91
CA CYS A 4 1.80 5.45 4.06
C CYS A 4 3.04 4.93 4.82
N SER A 5 3.32 3.64 4.72
CA SER A 5 4.45 2.97 5.40
C SER A 5 5.79 3.21 4.70
N GLU A 6 5.76 3.77 3.48
CA GLU A 6 6.97 4.08 2.73
C GLU A 6 7.69 5.28 3.34
N ALA A 7 9.03 5.18 3.39
CA ALA A 7 9.87 6.27 3.89
C ALA A 7 9.66 7.55 3.07
N ASP A 8 9.66 8.69 3.75
CA ASP A 8 9.48 10.02 3.15
C ASP A 8 8.09 10.24 2.51
N CYS A 9 7.07 9.48 2.93
CA CYS A 9 5.71 9.65 2.43
C CYS A 9 4.72 9.97 3.57
N GLU A 10 4.19 11.19 3.56
CA GLU A 10 3.18 11.64 4.53
C GLU A 10 1.73 11.46 4.03
N ALA A 11 1.55 10.82 2.88
CA ALA A 11 0.22 10.60 2.30
C ALA A 11 -0.59 9.57 3.11
N SER A 12 -1.92 9.69 3.04
CA SER A 12 -2.83 8.69 3.60
C SER A 12 -2.67 7.35 2.88
N ALA A 13 -2.56 6.26 3.65
CA ALA A 13 -2.66 4.92 3.13
C ALA A 13 -4.07 4.68 2.59
N ALA A 14 -4.14 4.01 1.44
CA ALA A 14 -5.39 3.69 0.77
C ALA A 14 -5.47 2.20 0.39
N VAL A 15 -4.37 1.47 0.53
CA VAL A 15 -4.23 0.08 0.06
C VAL A 15 -3.38 -0.70 1.05
N GLU A 16 -3.78 -1.93 1.36
CA GLU A 16 -2.92 -2.95 1.98
C GLU A 16 -2.24 -3.78 0.89
N LEU A 17 -0.93 -3.90 0.97
CA LEU A 17 -0.13 -4.77 0.11
C LEU A 17 0.05 -6.11 0.81
N HIS A 18 -0.40 -7.16 0.16
CA HIS A 18 -0.05 -8.54 0.51
C HIS A 18 1.21 -8.93 -0.25
N ILE A 19 2.31 -9.06 0.49
CA ILE A 19 3.64 -9.34 -0.06
C ILE A 19 4.00 -10.79 0.31
N PRO A 20 4.27 -11.69 -0.65
CA PRO A 20 4.50 -13.10 -0.33
C PRO A 20 5.89 -13.41 0.24
N TRP A 21 6.81 -12.45 0.19
CA TRP A 21 8.21 -12.58 0.58
C TRP A 21 8.63 -11.56 1.65
N ASP A 22 7.70 -10.76 2.16
CA ASP A 22 7.92 -9.75 3.20
C ASP A 22 6.64 -9.56 4.03
N GLU A 23 6.68 -8.69 5.04
CA GLU A 23 5.49 -8.29 5.78
C GLU A 23 4.49 -7.47 4.93
N ASN A 24 3.20 -7.59 5.25
CA ASN A 24 2.17 -6.76 4.61
C ASN A 24 2.41 -5.27 4.92
N ARG A 25 2.08 -4.40 3.97
CA ARG A 25 2.35 -2.95 4.10
C ARG A 25 1.13 -2.12 3.75
N LEU A 26 0.89 -1.07 4.54
CA LEU A 26 -0.15 -0.09 4.25
C LEU A 26 0.45 1.08 3.48
N VAL A 27 0.03 1.31 2.25
CA VAL A 27 0.63 2.33 1.38
C VAL A 27 -0.41 3.22 0.73
N CYS A 28 0.02 4.41 0.30
CA CYS A 28 -0.82 5.28 -0.51
C CYS A 28 -1.02 4.71 -1.92
N ALA A 29 -2.04 5.19 -2.64
CA ALA A 29 -2.31 4.75 -4.01
C ALA A 29 -1.13 4.98 -4.98
N GLY A 30 -0.26 5.96 -4.71
CA GLY A 30 0.95 6.20 -5.50
C GLY A 30 1.96 5.07 -5.37
N HIS A 31 2.32 4.73 -4.13
CA HIS A 31 3.26 3.64 -3.85
C HIS A 31 2.68 2.27 -4.17
N ALA A 32 1.37 2.06 -4.00
CA ALA A 32 0.70 0.83 -4.41
C ALA A 32 0.98 0.48 -5.89
N ARG A 33 0.97 1.46 -6.80
CA ARG A 33 1.25 1.26 -8.23
C ARG A 33 2.68 0.80 -8.52
N VAL A 34 3.64 1.22 -7.70
CA VAL A 34 5.04 0.80 -7.81
C VAL A 34 5.20 -0.63 -7.27
N TRP A 35 4.59 -0.90 -6.12
CA TRP A 35 4.65 -2.20 -5.46
C TRP A 35 3.94 -3.31 -6.23
N ALA A 36 2.79 -3.01 -6.85
CA ALA A 36 2.04 -3.96 -7.67
C ALA A 36 2.79 -4.47 -8.92
N GLN A 37 3.94 -3.86 -9.26
CA GLN A 37 4.81 -4.35 -10.33
C GLN A 37 5.77 -5.46 -9.86
N LYS A 38 5.90 -5.68 -8.55
CA LYS A 38 6.77 -6.71 -8.00
C LYS A 38 6.04 -8.06 -8.02
N ASP A 39 6.82 -9.12 -8.19
CA ASP A 39 6.28 -10.47 -8.33
C ASP A 39 5.47 -10.89 -7.10
N GLY A 40 4.26 -11.37 -7.37
CA GLY A 40 3.33 -11.90 -6.37
C GLY A 40 2.71 -10.87 -5.42
N VAL A 41 2.96 -9.57 -5.58
CA VAL A 41 2.37 -8.54 -4.71
C VAL A 41 0.92 -8.28 -5.12
N VAL A 42 0.01 -8.38 -4.16
CA VAL A 42 -1.42 -8.08 -4.34
C VAL A 42 -1.78 -6.81 -3.58
N ALA A 43 -2.47 -5.90 -4.26
CA ALA A 43 -2.93 -4.63 -3.69
C ALA A 43 -4.43 -4.73 -3.38
N ASP A 44 -4.80 -4.67 -2.10
CA ASP A 44 -6.19 -4.69 -1.64
C ASP A 44 -6.59 -3.29 -1.13
N PRO A 45 -7.60 -2.63 -1.72
CA PRO A 45 -8.04 -1.32 -1.27
C PRO A 45 -8.58 -1.39 0.17
N LEU A 46 -8.21 -0.41 1.00
CA LEU A 46 -8.77 -0.30 2.33
C LEU A 46 -10.23 0.16 2.24
N ASP A 47 -11.15 -0.52 2.93
CA ASP A 47 -12.58 -0.18 2.95
C ASP A 47 -12.86 1.27 3.40
N ASP A 48 -11.95 1.87 4.19
CA ASP A 48 -12.02 3.25 4.66
C ASP A 48 -11.27 4.26 3.76
N ALA A 49 -10.76 3.85 2.61
CA ALA A 49 -10.16 4.77 1.64
C ALA A 49 -11.28 5.55 0.93
N ASP A 50 -11.67 6.67 1.52
CA ASP A 50 -12.59 7.65 0.92
C ASP A 50 -12.02 8.07 -0.46
N LEU A 51 -12.62 7.51 -1.52
CA LEU A 51 -12.19 7.58 -2.92
C LEU A 51 -12.54 8.92 -3.56
#